data_AF-A0A497G6R8-F1
#
_entry.id   AF-A0A497G6R8-F1
#
_cell.length_a   1.000
_cell.length_b   1.000
_cell.length_c   1.000
_cell.angle_alpha   90.00
_cell.angle_beta   90.00
_cell.angle_gamma   90.00
#
_symmetry.space_group_name_H-M   'P 1'
#
loop_
_entity.id
_entity.type
_entity.pdbx_description
1 polymer ?
#
loop_
_entity_poly.entity_id
_entity_poly.type
_entity_poly.pdbx_seq_one_letter_code
_entity_poly.pdbx_strand_id
1 'polypeptide(L)'
;VFLGEIPVPYKSLAVACGVDWRTVKETLERISRNSFLREFFRRLENAGPFLRGVTRLLGYRCIVVETVRDQPGILAYVSGLLAEKGINILQVVAEHPLLVENPRLYVIIEGELPDGVIPRLLRHEVIKSVTVY
;
A
#
# COMPACT_ATOMS: atom_id res chain seq x y z
N VAL A 1 3.05 7.39 22.99
CA VAL A 1 2.55 6.74 21.74
C VAL A 1 3.02 5.31 21.79
N PHE A 2 2.22 4.38 21.29
CA PHE A 2 2.57 2.97 21.32
C PHE A 2 2.45 2.39 19.91
N LEU A 3 3.30 1.42 19.62
CA LEU A 3 3.17 0.52 18.48
C LEU A 3 2.83 -0.86 19.05
N GLY A 4 1.55 -1.22 19.05
CA GLY A 4 1.05 -2.31 19.88
C GLY A 4 1.28 -2.00 21.37
N GLU A 5 2.01 -2.86 22.07
CA GLU A 5 2.38 -2.65 23.48
C GLU A 5 3.72 -1.92 23.66
N ILE A 6 4.40 -1.60 22.56
CA ILE A 6 5.76 -1.05 22.60
C ILE A 6 5.68 0.48 22.71
N PRO A 7 6.22 1.11 23.77
CA PRO A 7 6.24 2.56 23.87
C PRO A 7 7.20 3.15 22.83
N VAL A 8 6.69 4.11 22.07
CA VAL A 8 7.44 4.87 21.05
C VAL A 8 7.73 6.28 21.56
N PRO A 9 9.01 6.66 21.76
CA PRO A 9 9.38 8.02 22.18
C PRO A 9 9.02 9.08 21.14
N TYR A 10 8.58 10.26 21.59
CA TYR A 10 8.30 11.38 20.69
C TYR A 10 9.51 11.80 19.85
N LYS A 11 10.72 11.74 20.42
CA LYS A 11 11.95 12.06 19.68
C LYS A 11 12.17 11.13 18.48
N SER A 12 11.89 9.85 18.62
CA SER A 12 12.05 8.88 17.53
C SER A 12 11.08 9.16 16.37
N LEU A 13 9.82 9.49 16.71
CA LEU A 13 8.83 9.93 15.71
C LEU A 13 9.25 11.24 15.05
N ALA A 14 9.75 12.19 15.83
CA ALA A 14 10.17 13.50 15.36
C ALA A 14 11.30 13.40 14.33
N VAL A 15 12.30 12.54 14.60
CA VAL A 15 13.39 12.24 13.66
C VAL A 15 12.84 11.62 12.37
N ALA A 16 11.96 10.63 12.47
CA ALA A 16 11.37 9.97 11.29
C ALA A 16 10.52 10.93 10.44
N CYS A 17 9.87 11.90 11.07
CA CYS A 17 9.05 12.91 10.39
C CYS A 17 9.83 14.18 9.98
N GLY A 18 11.11 14.32 10.37
CA GLY A 18 11.90 15.52 10.10
C GLY A 18 11.42 16.79 10.83
N VAL A 19 10.88 16.66 12.03
CA VAL A 19 10.31 17.77 12.83
C VAL A 19 10.87 17.80 14.27
N ASP A 20 10.57 18.86 15.04
CA ASP A 20 10.86 18.88 16.49
C ASP A 20 9.88 17.99 17.28
N TRP A 21 10.34 17.39 18.36
CA TRP A 21 9.52 16.50 19.18
C TRP A 21 8.33 17.20 19.85
N ARG A 22 8.40 18.53 20.08
CA ARG A 22 7.26 19.32 20.57
C ARG A 22 6.14 19.39 19.55
N THR A 23 6.47 19.48 18.25
CA THR A 23 5.48 19.46 17.16
C THR A 23 4.71 18.14 17.16
N VAL A 24 5.42 17.01 17.33
CA VAL A 24 4.79 15.69 17.47
C VAL A 24 3.85 15.67 18.68
N LYS A 25 4.33 16.12 19.85
CA LYS A 25 3.53 16.15 21.08
C LYS A 25 2.26 17.00 20.91
N GLU A 26 2.38 18.23 20.42
CA GLU A 26 1.24 19.13 20.22
C GLU A 26 0.22 18.54 19.23
N THR A 27 0.69 17.94 18.15
CA THR A 27 -0.19 17.29 17.15
C THR A 27 -0.97 16.13 17.77
N LEU A 28 -0.33 15.29 18.56
CA LEU A 28 -0.99 14.18 19.26
C LEU A 28 -2.00 14.66 20.30
N GLU A 29 -1.71 15.75 21.02
CA GLU A 29 -2.69 16.37 21.92
C GLU A 29 -3.91 16.89 21.16
N ARG A 30 -3.71 17.54 20.00
CA ARG A 30 -4.81 17.99 19.14
C ARG A 30 -5.68 16.84 18.65
N ILE A 31 -5.05 15.76 18.17
CA ILE A 31 -5.75 14.52 17.77
C ILE A 31 -6.55 13.95 18.94
N SER A 32 -5.95 13.89 20.14
CA SER A 32 -6.57 13.29 21.33
C SER A 32 -7.75 14.10 21.87
N ARG A 33 -7.72 15.43 21.72
CA ARG A 33 -8.82 16.33 22.14
C ARG A 33 -10.00 16.31 21.17
N ASN A 34 -9.77 16.02 19.89
CA ASN A 34 -10.84 15.86 18.91
C ASN A 34 -11.45 14.46 19.01
N SER A 35 -12.74 14.37 19.34
CA SER A 35 -13.42 13.09 19.56
C SER A 35 -13.43 12.18 18.32
N PHE A 36 -13.64 12.76 17.13
CA PHE A 36 -13.64 12.02 15.87
C PHE A 36 -12.25 11.49 15.54
N LEU A 37 -11.23 12.35 15.55
CA LEU A 37 -9.85 11.93 15.23
C LEU A 37 -9.33 10.90 16.23
N ARG A 38 -9.60 11.10 17.52
CA ARG A 38 -9.24 10.12 18.55
C ARG A 38 -9.87 8.77 18.28
N GLU A 39 -11.15 8.72 17.94
CA GLU A 39 -11.84 7.47 17.65
C GLU A 39 -11.31 6.81 16.37
N PHE A 40 -11.13 7.61 15.32
CA PHE A 40 -10.60 7.18 14.04
C PHE A 40 -9.22 6.53 14.21
N PHE A 41 -8.23 7.26 14.76
CA PHE A 41 -6.87 6.74 14.90
C PHE A 41 -6.76 5.60 15.91
N ARG A 42 -7.66 5.51 16.91
CA ARG A 42 -7.70 4.39 17.86
C ARG A 42 -8.22 3.09 17.23
N ARG A 43 -9.06 3.18 16.21
CA ARG A 43 -9.63 2.02 15.50
C ARG A 43 -8.84 1.60 14.27
N LEU A 44 -7.85 2.39 13.86
CA LEU A 44 -6.97 1.99 12.75
C LEU A 44 -6.13 0.78 13.16
N GLU A 45 -6.21 -0.26 12.35
CA GLU A 45 -5.42 -1.47 12.49
C GLU A 45 -4.32 -1.53 11.43
N ASN A 46 -3.21 -2.20 11.75
CA ASN A 46 -2.18 -2.48 10.76
C ASN A 46 -2.67 -3.58 9.82
N ALA A 47 -2.58 -3.37 8.51
CA ALA A 47 -2.97 -4.34 7.49
C ALA A 47 -1.96 -5.50 7.29
N GLY A 48 -1.15 -5.81 8.30
CA GLY A 48 -0.09 -6.82 8.23
C GLY A 48 1.18 -6.37 7.49
N PRO A 49 2.16 -7.27 7.32
CA PRO A 49 3.41 -6.96 6.65
C PRO A 49 3.22 -6.81 5.14
N PHE A 50 3.87 -5.81 4.54
CA PHE A 50 3.88 -5.64 3.10
C PHE A 50 5.12 -6.30 2.49
N LEU A 51 4.93 -7.37 1.71
CA LEU A 51 6.02 -8.22 1.22
C LEU A 51 6.84 -7.60 0.08
N ARG A 52 6.47 -6.40 -0.40
CA ARG A 52 7.15 -5.69 -1.49
C ARG A 52 8.67 -5.59 -1.30
N GLY A 53 9.13 -5.37 -0.06
CA GLY A 53 10.55 -5.23 0.25
C GLY A 53 11.36 -6.54 0.21
N VAL A 54 10.68 -7.69 0.18
CA VAL A 54 11.32 -9.01 0.29
C VAL A 54 11.02 -9.93 -0.89
N THR A 55 10.38 -9.43 -1.96
CA THR A 55 9.97 -10.25 -3.10
C THR A 55 11.12 -11.02 -3.74
N ARG A 56 12.25 -10.33 -4.00
CA ARG A 56 13.46 -10.95 -4.58
C ARG A 56 14.04 -12.07 -3.72
N LEU A 57 14.01 -11.90 -2.40
CA LEU A 57 14.52 -12.91 -1.46
C LEU A 57 13.66 -14.18 -1.47
N LEU A 58 12.35 -14.01 -1.66
CA LEU A 58 11.38 -15.10 -1.65
C LEU A 58 11.11 -15.70 -3.03
N GLY A 59 11.77 -15.22 -4.10
CA GLY A 59 11.50 -15.64 -5.47
C GLY A 59 10.12 -15.20 -6.00
N TYR A 60 9.57 -14.14 -5.42
CA TYR A 60 8.30 -13.53 -5.84
C TYR A 60 8.55 -12.35 -6.78
N ARG A 61 7.48 -11.89 -7.42
CA ARG A 61 7.47 -10.64 -8.19
C ARG A 61 6.39 -9.70 -7.70
N CYS A 62 6.70 -8.40 -7.65
CA CYS A 62 5.73 -7.36 -7.36
C CYS A 62 5.34 -6.65 -8.64
N ILE A 63 4.07 -6.75 -9.02
CA ILE A 63 3.46 -5.96 -10.09
C ILE A 63 2.85 -4.72 -9.46
N VAL A 64 3.27 -3.55 -9.93
CA VAL A 64 2.75 -2.26 -9.50
C VAL A 64 1.94 -1.68 -10.63
N VAL A 65 0.65 -1.48 -10.39
CA VAL A 65 -0.29 -0.87 -11.32
C VAL A 65 -0.61 0.53 -10.83
N GLU A 66 -0.20 1.54 -11.60
CA GLU A 66 -0.58 2.93 -11.37
C GLU A 66 -1.79 3.26 -12.23
N THR A 67 -2.76 3.96 -11.67
CA THR A 67 -4.02 4.27 -12.36
C THR A 67 -4.17 5.77 -12.60
N VAL A 68 -4.87 6.14 -13.68
CA VAL A 68 -5.18 7.54 -14.00
C VAL A 68 -6.31 8.05 -13.09
N ARG A 69 -7.24 7.17 -12.72
CA ARG A 69 -8.36 7.44 -11.82
C ARG A 69 -8.78 6.14 -11.14
N ASP A 70 -9.28 6.25 -9.92
CA ASP A 70 -9.90 5.12 -9.23
C ASP A 70 -11.29 4.82 -9.82
N GLN A 71 -11.57 3.55 -10.08
CA GLN A 71 -12.87 3.08 -10.57
C GLN A 71 -13.07 1.58 -10.28
N PRO A 72 -14.32 1.10 -10.21
CA PRO A 72 -14.60 -0.32 -10.06
C PRO A 72 -13.95 -1.18 -11.17
N GLY A 73 -13.53 -2.38 -10.81
CA GLY A 73 -13.08 -3.41 -11.76
C GLY A 73 -11.58 -3.48 -12.02
N ILE A 74 -10.77 -2.52 -11.56
CA ILE A 74 -9.31 -2.54 -11.76
C ILE A 74 -8.69 -3.82 -11.20
N LEU A 75 -8.96 -4.14 -9.93
CA LEU A 75 -8.45 -5.37 -9.30
C LEU A 75 -8.96 -6.62 -10.04
N ALA A 76 -10.25 -6.66 -10.39
CA ALA A 76 -10.85 -7.80 -11.10
C ALA A 76 -10.18 -8.04 -12.46
N TYR A 77 -9.87 -6.97 -13.20
CA TYR A 77 -9.18 -7.04 -14.47
C TYR A 77 -7.76 -7.59 -14.31
N VAL A 78 -7.00 -7.05 -13.35
CA VAL A 78 -5.62 -7.50 -13.07
C VAL A 78 -5.61 -8.95 -12.61
N SER A 79 -6.44 -9.31 -11.63
CA SER A 79 -6.49 -10.67 -11.10
C SER A 79 -7.00 -11.68 -12.13
N GLY A 80 -7.97 -11.30 -12.97
CA GLY A 80 -8.48 -12.14 -14.05
C GLY A 80 -7.40 -12.50 -15.07
N LEU A 81 -6.63 -11.49 -15.51
CA LEU A 81 -5.50 -11.71 -16.43
C LEU A 81 -4.43 -12.64 -15.86
N LEU A 82 -4.13 -12.53 -14.57
CA LEU A 82 -3.18 -13.41 -13.89
C LEU A 82 -3.73 -14.84 -13.77
N ALA A 83 -5.02 -14.97 -13.41
CA ALA A 83 -5.69 -16.26 -13.30
C ALA A 83 -5.80 -17.00 -14.64
N GLU A 84 -6.07 -16.30 -15.75
CA GLU A 84 -6.06 -16.88 -17.11
C GLU A 84 -4.71 -17.51 -17.48
N LYS A 85 -3.62 -17.04 -16.86
CA LYS A 85 -2.26 -17.55 -17.04
C LYS A 85 -1.83 -18.55 -15.97
N GLY A 86 -2.72 -18.92 -15.06
CA GLY A 86 -2.43 -19.84 -13.96
C GLY A 86 -1.46 -19.27 -12.92
N ILE A 87 -1.37 -17.94 -12.79
CA ILE A 87 -0.45 -17.27 -11.87
C ILE A 87 -1.11 -17.11 -10.52
N ASN A 88 -0.46 -17.62 -9.48
CA ASN A 88 -0.91 -17.50 -8.11
C ASN A 88 -0.61 -16.10 -7.53
N ILE A 89 -1.60 -15.48 -6.90
CA ILE A 89 -1.46 -14.19 -6.21
C ILE A 89 -1.26 -14.45 -4.72
N LEU A 90 -0.17 -13.94 -4.17
CA LEU A 90 0.22 -14.14 -2.77
C LEU A 90 -0.24 -12.98 -1.88
N GLN A 91 -0.21 -11.76 -2.40
CA GLN A 91 -0.65 -10.57 -1.65
C GLN A 91 -1.16 -9.50 -2.61
N VAL A 92 -2.22 -8.82 -2.20
CA VAL A 92 -2.74 -7.63 -2.87
C VAL A 92 -2.80 -6.50 -1.86
N VAL A 93 -2.23 -5.34 -2.21
CA VAL A 93 -2.32 -4.11 -1.42
C VAL A 93 -2.78 -2.99 -2.34
N ALA A 94 -3.93 -2.40 -2.05
CA ALA A 94 -4.45 -1.23 -2.75
C ALA A 94 -4.28 0.00 -1.88
N GLU A 95 -3.57 1.01 -2.38
CA GLU A 95 -3.48 2.31 -1.71
C GLU A 95 -4.82 3.05 -1.80
N HIS A 96 -5.21 3.69 -0.70
CA HIS A 96 -6.48 4.41 -0.65
C HIS A 96 -6.35 5.77 -1.34
N PRO A 97 -7.22 6.12 -2.31
CA PRO A 97 -7.10 7.34 -3.12
C PRO A 97 -7.26 8.63 -2.31
N LEU A 98 -8.00 8.60 -1.20
CA LEU A 98 -8.10 9.77 -0.29
C LEU A 98 -6.88 9.96 0.63
N LEU A 99 -5.96 8.99 0.68
CA LEU A 99 -4.79 9.03 1.56
C LEU A 99 -3.48 9.23 0.78
N VAL A 100 -3.47 8.89 -0.51
CA VAL A 100 -2.29 8.94 -1.37
C VAL A 100 -2.68 9.61 -2.68
N GLU A 101 -1.90 10.62 -3.11
CA GLU A 101 -2.19 11.41 -4.31
C GLU A 101 -2.17 10.58 -5.61
N ASN A 102 -1.24 9.62 -5.72
CA ASN A 102 -1.10 8.73 -6.86
C ASN A 102 -1.22 7.27 -6.39
N PRO A 103 -2.44 6.78 -6.08
CA PRO A 103 -2.63 5.48 -5.47
C PRO A 103 -2.25 4.36 -6.42
N ARG A 104 -1.56 3.36 -5.88
CA ARG A 104 -1.10 2.18 -6.60
C ARG A 104 -1.76 0.91 -6.09
N LEU A 105 -1.94 -0.01 -7.01
CA LEU A 105 -2.26 -1.40 -6.70
C LEU A 105 -0.99 -2.23 -6.80
N TYR A 106 -0.62 -2.89 -5.70
CA TYR A 106 0.48 -3.83 -5.64
C TYR A 106 -0.07 -5.25 -5.63
N VAL A 107 0.38 -6.05 -6.60
CA VAL A 107 0.04 -7.47 -6.69
C VAL A 107 1.33 -8.26 -6.63
N ILE A 108 1.49 -9.04 -5.57
CA ILE A 108 2.65 -9.90 -5.37
C ILE A 108 2.26 -11.30 -5.82
N ILE A 109 3.04 -11.86 -6.72
CA ILE A 109 2.82 -13.16 -7.34
C ILE A 109 3.96 -14.12 -7.02
N GLU A 110 3.66 -15.41 -7.11
CA GLU A 110 4.66 -16.46 -7.08
C GLU A 110 5.35 -16.60 -8.44
N GLY A 111 6.67 -16.72 -8.45
CA GLY A 111 7.45 -16.95 -9.66
C GLY A 111 7.55 -15.72 -10.58
N GLU A 112 7.65 -15.99 -11.88
CA GLU A 112 7.89 -14.99 -12.92
C GLU A 112 6.60 -14.54 -13.59
N LEU A 113 6.57 -13.28 -14.04
CA LEU A 113 5.45 -12.77 -14.84
C LEU A 113 5.63 -13.20 -16.31
N PRO A 114 4.70 -13.98 -16.90
CA PRO A 114 4.80 -14.41 -18.28
C PRO A 114 4.74 -13.24 -19.28
N ASP A 115 5.36 -13.45 -20.42
CA ASP A 115 5.31 -12.51 -21.53
C ASP A 115 3.87 -12.24 -21.98
N GLY A 116 3.62 -11.00 -22.42
CA GLY A 116 2.32 -10.57 -22.90
C GLY A 116 1.31 -10.19 -21.81
N VAL A 117 1.57 -10.44 -20.52
CA VAL A 117 0.69 -9.95 -19.45
C VAL A 117 0.72 -8.41 -19.35
N ILE A 118 1.91 -7.81 -19.32
CA ILE A 118 2.07 -6.34 -19.22
C ILE A 118 1.37 -5.61 -20.39
N PRO A 119 1.59 -5.98 -21.68
CA PRO A 119 0.87 -5.36 -22.78
C PRO A 119 -0.65 -5.48 -22.68
N ARG A 120 -1.18 -6.59 -22.13
CA ARG A 120 -2.62 -6.74 -21.90
C ARG A 120 -3.09 -5.80 -20.80
N LEU A 121 -2.38 -5.74 -19.66
CA LEU A 121 -2.71 -4.82 -18.57
C LEU A 121 -2.80 -3.37 -19.07
N LEU A 122 -1.84 -2.94 -19.87
CA LEU A 122 -1.79 -1.58 -20.44
C LEU A 122 -2.89 -1.27 -21.48
N ARG A 123 -3.70 -2.26 -21.91
CA ARG A 123 -4.87 -1.99 -22.78
C ARG A 123 -6.04 -1.41 -22.00
N HIS A 124 -6.06 -1.54 -20.68
CA HIS A 124 -7.13 -0.98 -19.87
C HIS A 124 -6.95 0.54 -19.78
N GLU A 125 -7.97 1.30 -20.18
CA GLU A 125 -7.91 2.76 -20.34
C GLU A 125 -7.48 3.54 -19.09
N VAL A 126 -7.74 3.01 -17.89
CA VAL A 126 -7.33 3.64 -16.62
C VAL A 126 -6.01 3.14 -16.06
N ILE A 127 -5.37 2.13 -16.64
CA ILE A 127 -4.03 1.72 -16.22
C ILE A 127 -3.03 2.65 -16.91
N LYS A 128 -2.39 3.51 -16.12
CA LYS A 128 -1.41 4.50 -16.58
C LYS A 128 -0.06 3.84 -16.86
N SER A 129 0.38 2.99 -15.93
CA SER A 129 1.66 2.29 -16.04
C SER A 129 1.64 0.99 -15.25
N VAL A 130 2.52 0.08 -15.66
CA VAL A 130 2.78 -1.18 -14.99
C VAL A 130 4.28 -1.32 -14.80
N THR A 131 4.72 -1.54 -13.56
CA THR A 131 6.13 -1.78 -13.22
C THR A 131 6.25 -3.14 -12.54
N VAL A 132 7.35 -3.87 -12.77
CA VAL A 132 7.61 -5.17 -12.15
C VAL A 132 9.00 -5.19 -11.54
N TYR A 133 9.15 -5.69 -10.31
CA TYR A 133 10.45 -5.88 -9.64
C TYR A 133 10.46 -6.98 -8.58
#